data_AF-A0A1I0QHE9-F1
#
_entry.id   AF-A0A1I0QHE9-F1
#
_cell.length_a   1.000
_cell.length_b   1.000
_cell.length_c   1.000
_cell.angle_alpha   90.00
_cell.angle_beta   90.00
_cell.angle_gamma   90.00
#
_symmetry.space_group_name_H-M   'P 1'
#
loop_
_entity.id
_entity.type
_entity.pdbx_description
1 polymer ?
#
loop_
_entity_poly.entity_id
_entity_poly.type
_entity_poly.pdbx_seq_one_letter_code
_entity_poly.pdbx_strand_id
1 'polypeptide(L)'
;MEAIISPLKTQWLAYQQEHPKVRIRDAAKALKVSEAQLVASCTGPQVKHLQNDYRSLLLKMPALGRVMVLTRNESCVIERKGIFENVSTDNKHVGIVLGKDIDLRMFINKWTYGFALDEDAATGFKKSLQVFDSAGDAIIKIYAQPETDVEAWDALVAEFIATEQPDEITVTPAPAPPPTATHIDKEKFLADWAALKDTHDFFPMLMKHRAGRLQAVEAAEGTYTRKVDNNSVKVILEDAAATGLEIMVFVGNHGNIEIHTGAVQKILEIPGWINVMDPDFNLHLKTTDIAHCWVVDKPAEGGVTSLEVFDAAGEMIVQFFGKRKPGIPELPEWRKLLTKLSLQKG
;
A
#
# COMPACT_ATOMS: atom_id res chain seq x y z
N MET A 1 -40.17 9.31 9.28
CA MET A 1 -39.41 10.28 8.48
C MET A 1 -38.57 9.47 7.52
N GLU A 2 -38.91 9.45 6.23
CA GLU A 2 -38.08 8.77 5.23
C GLU A 2 -36.73 9.47 5.19
N ALA A 3 -35.65 8.73 5.39
CA ALA A 3 -34.31 9.28 5.27
C ALA A 3 -34.11 9.74 3.82
N ILE A 4 -33.85 11.02 3.60
CA ILE A 4 -33.53 11.56 2.29
C ILE A 4 -32.23 10.87 1.85
N ILE A 5 -32.32 10.02 0.82
CA ILE A 5 -31.18 9.29 0.28
C ILE A 5 -30.40 10.26 -0.62
N SER A 6 -29.08 10.37 -0.40
CA SER A 6 -28.21 11.18 -1.25
C SER A 6 -28.37 10.80 -2.74
N PRO A 7 -28.44 11.77 -3.67
CA PRO A 7 -28.46 11.48 -5.10
C PRO A 7 -27.28 10.60 -5.56
N LEU A 8 -26.09 10.80 -4.97
CA LEU A 8 -24.90 10.01 -5.28
C LEU A 8 -25.03 8.56 -4.80
N LYS A 9 -25.64 8.33 -3.63
CA LYS A 9 -25.98 6.97 -3.15
C LYS A 9 -26.95 6.26 -4.08
N THR A 10 -27.93 6.98 -4.63
CA THR A 10 -28.86 6.40 -5.60
C THR A 10 -28.13 5.97 -6.88
N GLN A 11 -27.20 6.80 -7.38
CA GLN A 11 -26.36 6.45 -8.53
C GLN A 11 -25.45 5.25 -8.25
N TRP A 12 -24.85 5.18 -7.07
CA TRP A 12 -24.07 4.04 -6.60
C TRP A 12 -24.87 2.74 -6.68
N LEU A 13 -26.05 2.71 -6.07
CA LEU A 13 -26.88 1.51 -6.00
C LEU A 13 -27.33 1.05 -7.39
N ALA A 14 -27.70 1.99 -8.27
CA ALA A 14 -28.05 1.67 -9.65
C ALA A 14 -26.85 1.08 -10.42
N TYR A 15 -25.67 1.71 -10.31
CA TYR A 15 -24.47 1.24 -10.98
C TYR A 15 -24.04 -0.15 -10.49
N GLN A 16 -24.19 -0.43 -9.19
CA GLN A 16 -23.90 -1.74 -8.62
C GLN A 16 -24.86 -2.84 -9.10
N GLN A 17 -26.15 -2.51 -9.30
CA GLN A 17 -27.11 -3.46 -9.88
C GLN A 17 -26.75 -3.85 -11.31
N GLU A 18 -26.28 -2.88 -12.11
CA GLU A 18 -25.81 -3.12 -13.48
C GLU A 18 -24.46 -3.85 -13.52
N HIS A 19 -23.62 -3.64 -12.50
CA HIS A 19 -22.29 -4.23 -12.38
C HIS A 19 -22.07 -4.94 -11.02
N PRO A 20 -22.71 -6.10 -10.75
CA PRO A 20 -22.73 -6.71 -9.41
C PRO A 20 -21.37 -7.08 -8.80
N LYS A 21 -20.32 -7.17 -9.61
CA LYS A 21 -18.95 -7.51 -9.18
C LYS A 21 -18.03 -6.30 -9.09
N VAL A 22 -18.53 -5.10 -9.40
CA VAL A 22 -17.71 -3.89 -9.41
C VAL A 22 -17.24 -3.54 -8.01
N ARG A 23 -16.00 -3.06 -7.91
CA ARG A 23 -15.45 -2.56 -6.66
C ARG A 23 -15.72 -1.06 -6.55
N ILE A 24 -15.81 -0.56 -5.31
CA ILE A 24 -16.14 0.85 -5.05
C ILE A 24 -15.22 1.84 -5.74
N ARG A 25 -13.92 1.53 -5.85
CA ARG A 25 -12.97 2.33 -6.63
C ARG A 25 -13.42 2.51 -8.08
N ASP A 26 -13.73 1.40 -8.75
CA ASP A 26 -13.99 1.40 -10.19
C ASP A 26 -15.33 2.07 -10.48
N ALA A 27 -16.31 1.87 -9.60
CA ALA A 27 -17.57 2.59 -9.63
C ALA A 27 -17.37 4.10 -9.38
N ALA A 28 -16.52 4.51 -8.43
CA ALA A 28 -16.20 5.93 -8.20
C ALA A 28 -15.59 6.59 -9.46
N LYS A 29 -14.64 5.90 -10.10
CA LYS A 29 -14.07 6.33 -11.38
C LYS A 29 -15.14 6.47 -12.47
N ALA A 30 -16.03 5.49 -12.60
CA ALA A 30 -17.12 5.52 -13.59
C ALA A 30 -18.12 6.65 -13.34
N LEU A 31 -18.43 6.91 -12.07
CA LEU A 31 -19.32 7.98 -11.61
C LEU A 31 -18.64 9.36 -11.53
N LYS A 32 -17.34 9.44 -11.82
CA LYS A 32 -16.53 10.67 -11.82
C LYS A 32 -16.51 11.39 -10.46
N VAL A 33 -16.45 10.60 -9.39
CA VAL A 33 -16.28 11.06 -8.00
C VAL A 33 -15.10 10.34 -7.35
N SER A 34 -14.62 10.85 -6.21
CA SER A 34 -13.61 10.12 -5.42
C SER A 34 -14.23 8.93 -4.68
N GLU A 35 -13.40 7.97 -4.28
CA GLU A 35 -13.85 6.81 -3.51
C GLU A 35 -14.43 7.24 -2.14
N ALA A 36 -13.81 8.23 -1.49
CA ALA A 36 -14.30 8.81 -0.24
C ALA A 36 -15.66 9.51 -0.39
N GLN A 37 -15.89 10.25 -1.49
CA GLN A 37 -17.19 10.88 -1.75
C GLN A 37 -18.31 9.85 -1.89
N LEU A 38 -18.00 8.72 -2.53
CA LEU A 38 -18.95 7.64 -2.72
C LEU A 38 -19.28 6.95 -1.41
N VAL A 39 -18.29 6.72 -0.54
CA VAL A 39 -18.50 6.23 0.83
C VAL A 39 -19.31 7.24 1.67
N ALA A 40 -18.96 8.53 1.62
CA ALA A 40 -19.67 9.59 2.35
C ALA A 40 -21.14 9.73 1.92
N SER A 41 -21.46 9.50 0.64
CA SER A 41 -22.86 9.48 0.18
C SER A 41 -23.73 8.44 0.90
N CYS A 42 -23.09 7.43 1.51
CA CYS A 42 -23.73 6.38 2.27
C CYS A 42 -23.83 6.66 3.78
N THR A 43 -23.45 7.85 4.25
CA THR A 43 -23.54 8.24 5.66
C THR A 43 -24.92 8.01 6.25
N GLY A 44 -24.94 7.45 7.46
CA GLY A 44 -26.14 6.98 8.14
C GLY A 44 -25.85 5.82 9.09
N PRO A 45 -26.80 4.90 9.30
CA PRO A 45 -26.59 3.77 10.21
C PRO A 45 -25.40 2.88 9.85
N GLN A 46 -25.17 2.68 8.54
CA GLN A 46 -24.13 1.78 8.01
C GLN A 46 -22.77 2.46 7.78
N VAL A 47 -22.72 3.79 7.72
CA VAL A 47 -21.47 4.54 7.48
C VAL A 47 -21.40 5.72 8.43
N LYS A 48 -20.39 5.71 9.28
CA LYS A 48 -20.14 6.75 10.29
C LYS A 48 -18.79 7.40 10.01
N HIS A 49 -18.75 8.73 9.97
CA HIS A 49 -17.50 9.48 9.95
C HIS A 49 -16.79 9.33 11.29
N LEU A 50 -15.47 9.23 11.22
CA LEU A 50 -14.56 9.19 12.35
C LEU A 50 -13.86 10.54 12.49
N GLN A 51 -13.54 10.91 13.73
CA GLN A 51 -12.74 12.09 14.02
C GLN A 51 -11.30 11.92 13.52
N ASN A 52 -10.66 13.03 13.16
CA ASN A 52 -9.29 13.06 12.61
C ASN A 52 -8.20 12.87 13.68
N ASP A 53 -8.47 12.10 14.74
CA ASP A 53 -7.49 11.70 15.75
C ASP A 53 -6.97 10.28 15.47
N TYR A 54 -6.41 10.11 14.27
CA TYR A 54 -5.91 8.81 13.80
C TYR A 54 -4.77 8.26 14.65
N ARG A 55 -3.97 9.12 15.31
CA ARG A 55 -2.88 8.66 16.18
C ARG A 55 -3.44 7.91 17.37
N SER A 56 -4.41 8.50 18.08
CA SER A 56 -5.05 7.84 19.22
C SER A 56 -5.83 6.61 18.78
N LEU A 57 -6.51 6.66 17.61
CA LEU A 57 -7.21 5.50 17.05
C LEU A 57 -6.25 4.32 16.83
N LEU A 58 -5.11 4.57 16.18
CA LEU A 58 -4.11 3.55 15.87
C LEU A 58 -3.56 2.87 17.13
N LEU A 59 -3.34 3.64 18.22
CA LEU A 59 -2.86 3.09 19.49
C LEU A 59 -3.84 2.09 20.14
N LYS A 60 -5.13 2.12 19.76
CA LYS A 60 -6.15 1.19 20.26
C LYS A 60 -6.40 -0.02 19.37
N MET A 61 -5.85 -0.03 18.15
CA MET A 61 -5.98 -1.14 17.20
C MET A 61 -5.56 -2.52 17.75
N PRO A 62 -4.58 -2.66 18.66
CA PRO A 62 -4.24 -3.96 19.23
C PRO A 62 -5.43 -4.65 19.94
N ALA A 63 -6.39 -3.89 20.47
CA ALA A 63 -7.55 -4.44 21.17
C ALA A 63 -8.54 -5.16 20.24
N LEU A 64 -8.50 -4.91 18.93
CA LEU A 64 -9.42 -5.52 17.96
C LEU A 64 -9.12 -7.00 17.69
N GLY A 65 -7.99 -7.52 18.17
CA GLY A 65 -7.54 -8.87 17.84
C GLY A 65 -7.16 -8.99 16.37
N ARG A 66 -7.62 -10.07 15.72
CA ARG A 66 -7.24 -10.38 14.34
C ARG A 66 -8.10 -9.60 13.35
N VAL A 67 -7.47 -8.87 12.44
CA VAL A 67 -8.10 -8.10 11.36
C VAL A 67 -7.38 -8.36 10.04
N MET A 68 -7.94 -7.87 8.93
CA MET A 68 -7.26 -7.80 7.64
C MET A 68 -6.98 -6.33 7.30
N VAL A 69 -5.73 -6.01 6.99
CA VAL A 69 -5.31 -4.69 6.50
C VAL A 69 -5.17 -4.76 4.99
N LEU A 70 -5.62 -3.71 4.31
CA LEU A 70 -5.51 -3.54 2.88
C LEU A 70 -4.91 -2.18 2.56
N THR A 71 -3.82 -2.21 1.81
CA THR A 71 -3.17 -1.04 1.20
C THR A 71 -3.02 -1.29 -0.29
N ARG A 72 -3.08 -0.23 -1.09
CA ARG A 72 -2.91 -0.37 -2.53
C ARG A 72 -2.43 0.90 -3.19
N ASN A 73 -1.94 0.75 -4.42
CA ASN A 73 -1.83 1.80 -5.41
C ASN A 73 -2.72 1.48 -6.63
N GLU A 74 -2.46 2.08 -7.79
CA GLU A 74 -3.22 1.80 -9.03
C GLU A 74 -3.05 0.35 -9.51
N SER A 75 -1.84 -0.22 -9.35
CA SER A 75 -1.45 -1.45 -10.04
C SER A 75 -1.22 -2.64 -9.11
N CYS A 76 -1.21 -2.43 -7.79
CA CYS A 76 -0.98 -3.48 -6.80
C CYS A 76 -1.84 -3.30 -5.55
N VAL A 77 -2.44 -4.39 -5.08
CA VAL A 77 -3.16 -4.49 -3.80
C VAL A 77 -2.43 -5.50 -2.92
N ILE A 78 -2.15 -5.09 -1.68
CA ILE A 78 -1.69 -5.98 -0.60
C ILE A 78 -2.80 -6.12 0.43
N GLU A 79 -3.03 -7.35 0.88
CA GLU A 79 -3.93 -7.68 1.97
C GLU A 79 -3.20 -8.56 2.99
N ARG A 80 -3.06 -8.10 4.24
CA ARG A 80 -2.40 -8.87 5.31
C ARG A 80 -3.31 -9.07 6.51
N LYS A 81 -3.47 -10.33 6.92
CA LYS A 81 -4.27 -10.70 8.11
C LYS A 81 -3.40 -10.90 9.33
N GLY A 82 -3.73 -10.24 10.43
CA GLY A 82 -2.92 -10.30 11.64
C GLY A 82 -3.45 -9.46 12.77
N ILE A 83 -2.59 -9.24 13.76
CA ILE A 83 -2.86 -8.39 14.91
C ILE A 83 -1.97 -7.16 14.82
N PHE A 84 -2.50 -6.01 15.22
CA PHE A 84 -1.69 -4.81 15.40
C PHE A 84 -0.79 -4.96 16.62
N GLU A 85 0.52 -5.05 16.41
CA GLU A 85 1.52 -5.19 17.48
C GLU A 85 2.51 -4.03 17.44
N ASN A 86 3.01 -3.63 18.61
CA ASN A 86 4.04 -2.59 18.74
C ASN A 86 3.71 -1.30 17.95
N VAL A 87 2.47 -0.83 18.08
CA VAL A 87 2.03 0.40 17.43
C VAL A 87 2.72 1.59 18.11
N SER A 88 3.44 2.41 17.34
CA SER A 88 4.02 3.66 17.80
C SER A 88 3.62 4.80 16.87
N THR A 89 3.16 5.89 17.47
CA THR A 89 2.82 7.14 16.78
C THR A 89 3.58 8.32 17.37
N ASP A 90 4.74 8.08 18.01
CA ASP A 90 5.51 9.11 18.71
C ASP A 90 6.26 10.03 17.72
N ASN A 91 6.64 9.49 16.57
CA ASN A 91 7.28 10.27 15.52
C ASN A 91 6.26 11.18 14.82
N LYS A 92 6.61 12.46 14.69
CA LYS A 92 5.75 13.49 14.08
C LYS A 92 5.42 13.23 12.61
N HIS A 93 6.29 12.53 11.89
CA HIS A 93 6.18 12.32 10.44
C HIS A 93 5.64 10.94 10.07
N VAL A 94 5.92 9.91 10.87
CA VAL A 94 5.55 8.52 10.53
C VAL A 94 5.05 7.77 11.76
N GLY A 95 3.87 7.15 11.64
CA GLY A 95 3.41 6.10 12.55
C GLY A 95 3.93 4.74 12.08
N ILE A 96 4.19 3.84 13.01
CA ILE A 96 4.78 2.54 12.71
C ILE A 96 3.97 1.46 13.43
N VAL A 97 3.71 0.36 12.72
CA VAL A 97 3.30 -0.92 13.32
C VAL A 97 4.40 -1.93 13.03
N LEU A 98 4.93 -2.58 14.06
CA LEU A 98 5.99 -3.60 13.94
C LEU A 98 5.48 -4.92 14.52
N GLY A 99 4.59 -5.58 13.78
CA GLY A 99 4.12 -6.92 14.11
C GLY A 99 4.78 -8.01 13.30
N LYS A 100 4.58 -9.26 13.76
CA LYS A 100 4.96 -10.44 12.96
C LYS A 100 4.14 -10.56 11.67
N ASP A 101 2.90 -10.07 11.73
CA ASP A 101 1.93 -10.13 10.64
C ASP A 101 1.73 -8.75 10.02
N ILE A 102 1.20 -7.79 10.79
CA ILE A 102 0.94 -6.43 10.33
C ILE A 102 2.20 -5.59 10.53
N ASP A 103 2.82 -5.16 9.43
CA ASP A 103 3.97 -4.27 9.41
C ASP A 103 3.67 -3.07 8.50
N LEU A 104 3.61 -1.87 9.09
CA LEU A 104 3.14 -0.65 8.42
C LEU A 104 4.09 0.52 8.62
N ARG A 105 4.19 1.39 7.61
CA ARG A 105 4.70 2.75 7.72
C ARG A 105 3.60 3.72 7.31
N MET A 106 3.08 4.48 8.27
CA MET A 106 1.88 5.30 8.14
C MET A 106 2.25 6.78 8.10
N PHE A 107 2.00 7.46 6.99
CA PHE A 107 2.21 8.91 6.87
C PHE A 107 0.92 9.63 7.27
N ILE A 108 0.65 9.66 8.58
CA ILE A 108 -0.65 10.08 9.15
C ILE A 108 -1.04 11.51 8.77
N ASN A 109 -0.09 12.38 8.44
CA ASN A 109 -0.37 13.73 7.94
C ASN A 109 -1.07 13.77 6.57
N LYS A 110 -1.17 12.64 5.87
CA LYS A 110 -1.92 12.48 4.63
C LYS A 110 -3.36 12.01 4.86
N TRP A 111 -3.67 11.53 6.06
CA TRP A 111 -4.96 10.95 6.40
C TRP A 111 -5.96 12.06 6.69
N THR A 112 -7.06 12.11 5.92
CA THR A 112 -8.02 13.23 5.96
C THR A 112 -9.42 12.78 6.33
N TYR A 113 -9.99 11.79 5.64
CA TYR A 113 -11.33 11.29 5.93
C TYR A 113 -11.27 9.86 6.48
N GLY A 114 -12.02 9.61 7.55
CA GLY A 114 -12.09 8.31 8.20
C GLY A 114 -13.54 7.87 8.29
N PHE A 115 -13.83 6.62 7.97
CA PHE A 115 -15.16 6.06 8.03
C PHE A 115 -15.15 4.69 8.71
N ALA A 116 -16.09 4.47 9.63
CA ALA A 116 -16.47 3.16 10.11
C ALA A 116 -17.70 2.69 9.32
N LEU A 117 -17.55 1.58 8.62
CA LEU A 117 -18.59 0.94 7.83
C LEU A 117 -19.07 -0.31 8.56
N ASP A 118 -20.38 -0.52 8.55
CA ASP A 118 -21.01 -1.79 8.91
C ASP A 118 -21.38 -2.59 7.67
N GLU A 119 -21.76 -3.86 7.89
CA GLU A 119 -22.21 -4.72 6.81
C GLU A 119 -23.52 -4.21 6.21
N ASP A 120 -23.56 -4.15 4.88
CA ASP A 120 -24.73 -3.71 4.14
C ASP A 120 -24.80 -4.45 2.81
N ALA A 121 -25.79 -5.36 2.69
CA ALA A 121 -25.99 -6.14 1.48
C ALA A 121 -26.36 -5.29 0.27
N ALA A 122 -27.01 -4.13 0.47
CA ALA A 122 -27.44 -3.27 -0.63
C ALA A 122 -26.25 -2.57 -1.30
N THR A 123 -25.27 -2.13 -0.51
CA THR A 123 -24.04 -1.48 -0.99
C THR A 123 -22.87 -2.47 -1.17
N GLY A 124 -22.98 -3.68 -0.63
CA GLY A 124 -21.89 -4.66 -0.59
C GLY A 124 -20.79 -4.31 0.42
N PHE A 125 -21.08 -3.41 1.38
CA PHE A 125 -20.12 -3.05 2.42
C PHE A 125 -19.90 -4.19 3.40
N LYS A 126 -18.67 -4.23 3.91
CA LYS A 126 -18.22 -5.12 4.98
C LYS A 126 -17.83 -4.27 6.17
N LYS A 127 -17.96 -4.84 7.38
CA LYS A 127 -17.50 -4.20 8.60
C LYS A 127 -16.02 -3.81 8.49
N SER A 128 -15.75 -2.51 8.44
CA SER A 128 -14.41 -1.99 8.17
C SER A 128 -14.18 -0.56 8.66
N LEU A 129 -12.92 -0.24 8.94
CA LEU A 129 -12.43 1.13 9.09
C LEU A 129 -11.71 1.50 7.79
N GLN A 130 -12.06 2.64 7.18
CA GLN A 130 -11.48 3.08 5.90
C GLN A 130 -10.99 4.50 6.02
N VAL A 131 -9.74 4.75 5.61
CA VAL A 131 -9.11 6.07 5.66
C VAL A 131 -8.69 6.52 4.27
N PHE A 132 -8.93 7.78 3.98
CA PHE A 132 -8.73 8.42 2.68
C PHE A 132 -7.94 9.72 2.83
N ASP A 133 -7.27 10.13 1.75
CA ASP A 133 -6.57 11.40 1.67
C ASP A 133 -7.51 12.59 1.39
N SER A 134 -6.95 13.79 1.24
CA SER A 134 -7.74 14.99 0.97
C SER A 134 -8.33 15.05 -0.44
N ALA A 135 -7.83 14.24 -1.39
CA ALA A 135 -8.42 14.04 -2.71
C ALA A 135 -9.54 12.97 -2.71
N GLY A 136 -9.69 12.25 -1.60
CA GLY A 136 -10.64 11.16 -1.43
C GLY A 136 -10.16 9.83 -1.99
N ASP A 137 -8.85 9.67 -2.20
CA ASP A 137 -8.21 8.41 -2.56
C ASP A 137 -7.96 7.55 -1.32
N ALA A 138 -8.19 6.24 -1.44
CA ALA A 138 -8.04 5.31 -0.32
C ALA A 138 -6.57 5.17 0.09
N ILE A 139 -6.29 5.38 1.37
CA ILE A 139 -4.96 5.20 1.97
C ILE A 139 -4.81 3.80 2.56
N ILE A 140 -5.74 3.42 3.44
CA ILE A 140 -5.72 2.13 4.16
C ILE A 140 -7.15 1.71 4.49
N LYS A 141 -7.40 0.41 4.47
CA LYS A 141 -8.65 -0.18 4.93
C LYS A 141 -8.36 -1.32 5.88
N ILE A 142 -9.18 -1.44 6.92
CA ILE A 142 -9.03 -2.45 7.95
C ILE A 142 -10.38 -3.16 8.07
N TYR A 143 -10.41 -4.43 7.76
CA TYR A 143 -11.63 -5.24 7.74
C TYR A 143 -11.67 -6.14 8.96
N ALA A 144 -12.83 -6.20 9.60
CA ALA A 144 -13.10 -7.23 10.59
C ALA A 144 -12.99 -8.63 9.96
N GLN A 145 -12.53 -9.59 10.74
CA GLN A 145 -12.42 -11.01 10.44
C GLN A 145 -13.28 -11.78 11.45
N PRO A 146 -13.58 -13.08 11.21
CA PRO A 146 -14.34 -13.88 12.18
C PRO A 146 -13.76 -13.87 13.60
N GLU A 147 -12.45 -13.65 13.74
CA GLU A 147 -11.73 -13.62 15.02
C GLU A 147 -11.49 -12.20 15.56
N THR A 148 -12.07 -11.17 14.94
CA THR A 148 -12.03 -9.80 15.49
C THR A 148 -12.85 -9.71 16.77
N ASP A 149 -12.33 -9.01 17.77
CA ASP A 149 -13.10 -8.65 18.96
C ASP A 149 -14.12 -7.56 18.61
N VAL A 150 -15.38 -7.99 18.47
CA VAL A 150 -16.49 -7.11 18.05
C VAL A 150 -16.85 -6.10 19.14
N GLU A 151 -16.71 -6.45 20.42
CA GLU A 151 -17.00 -5.52 21.52
C GLU A 151 -15.95 -4.41 21.56
N ALA A 152 -14.67 -4.76 21.40
CA ALA A 152 -13.58 -3.79 21.29
C ALA A 152 -13.73 -2.92 20.03
N TRP A 153 -14.17 -3.50 18.91
CA TRP A 153 -14.46 -2.77 17.67
C TRP A 153 -15.54 -1.72 17.87
N ASP A 154 -16.68 -2.11 18.44
CA ASP A 154 -17.81 -1.20 18.63
C ASP A 154 -17.46 -0.09 19.64
N ALA A 155 -16.71 -0.42 20.70
CA ALA A 155 -16.18 0.56 21.64
C ALA A 155 -15.23 1.57 20.98
N LEU A 156 -14.32 1.09 20.12
CA LEU A 156 -13.42 1.95 19.34
C LEU A 156 -14.21 2.89 18.43
N VAL A 157 -15.17 2.37 17.66
CA VAL A 157 -15.99 3.19 16.76
C VAL A 157 -16.79 4.23 17.55
N ALA A 158 -17.38 3.84 18.69
CA ALA A 158 -18.15 4.77 19.53
C ALA A 158 -17.29 5.91 20.09
N GLU A 159 -16.04 5.64 20.44
CA GLU A 159 -15.11 6.66 20.95
C GLU A 159 -14.63 7.63 19.86
N PHE A 160 -14.44 7.14 18.64
CA PHE A 160 -13.87 7.91 17.54
C PHE A 160 -14.91 8.45 16.56
N ILE A 161 -16.20 8.29 16.81
CA ILE A 161 -17.23 8.85 15.93
C ILE A 161 -17.14 10.38 15.89
N ALA A 162 -17.20 10.95 14.69
CA ALA A 162 -17.25 12.40 14.52
C ALA A 162 -18.63 12.96 14.91
N THR A 163 -18.66 14.15 15.50
CA THR A 163 -19.91 14.86 15.84
C THR A 163 -20.73 15.17 14.58
N GLU A 164 -20.06 15.58 13.51
CA GLU A 164 -20.68 15.86 12.22
C GLU A 164 -20.69 14.59 11.36
N GLN A 165 -21.84 14.32 10.73
CA GLN A 165 -22.07 13.16 9.90
C GLN A 165 -22.66 13.60 8.54
N PRO A 166 -21.90 14.38 7.74
CA PRO A 166 -22.40 14.86 6.45
C PRO A 166 -22.48 13.71 5.45
N ASP A 167 -23.46 13.73 4.57
CA ASP A 167 -23.60 12.81 3.44
C ASP A 167 -22.84 13.29 2.18
N GLU A 168 -22.17 14.44 2.27
CA GLU A 168 -21.29 14.98 1.24
C GLU A 168 -19.97 15.47 1.85
N ILE A 169 -18.87 15.28 1.14
CA ILE A 169 -17.55 15.80 1.51
C ILE A 169 -16.93 16.61 0.37
N THR A 170 -16.16 17.62 0.74
CA THR A 170 -15.42 18.48 -0.20
C THR A 170 -13.99 17.98 -0.33
N VAL A 171 -13.64 17.37 -1.46
CA VAL A 171 -12.27 16.94 -1.75
C VAL A 171 -11.46 18.05 -2.42
N THR A 172 -10.15 18.01 -2.20
CA THR A 172 -9.16 18.91 -2.83
C THR A 172 -8.31 18.12 -3.83
N PRO A 173 -7.98 18.68 -5.00
CA PRO A 173 -7.08 18.02 -5.94
C PRO A 173 -5.76 17.59 -5.28
N ALA A 174 -5.26 16.41 -5.65
CA ALA A 174 -3.96 15.95 -5.20
C ALA A 174 -2.87 16.98 -5.54
N PRO A 175 -1.94 17.28 -4.62
CA PRO A 175 -0.83 18.17 -4.92
C PRO A 175 -0.03 17.65 -6.11
N ALA A 176 0.42 18.55 -6.99
CA ALA A 176 1.36 18.17 -8.04
C ALA A 176 2.62 17.56 -7.41
N PRO A 177 3.18 16.49 -8.03
CA PRO A 177 4.43 15.91 -7.54
C PRO A 177 5.54 16.97 -7.55
N PRO A 178 6.47 16.92 -6.58
CA PRO A 178 7.57 17.87 -6.53
C PRO A 178 8.40 17.78 -7.83
N PRO A 179 8.88 18.91 -8.37
CA PRO A 179 9.66 18.90 -9.60
C PRO A 179 10.95 18.12 -9.39
N THR A 180 11.22 17.19 -10.31
CA THR A 180 12.48 16.45 -10.35
C THR A 180 13.55 17.26 -11.07
N ALA A 181 14.81 16.99 -10.77
CA ALA A 181 15.94 17.60 -11.46
C ALA A 181 15.89 17.26 -12.96
N THR A 182 16.17 18.24 -13.81
CA THR A 182 16.34 18.01 -15.26
C THR A 182 17.62 17.25 -15.58
N HIS A 183 18.62 17.36 -14.70
CA HIS A 183 19.90 16.70 -14.81
C HIS A 183 20.38 16.26 -13.42
N ILE A 184 20.83 15.01 -13.32
CA ILE A 184 21.50 14.48 -12.13
C ILE A 184 23.00 14.45 -12.42
N ASP A 185 23.78 15.08 -11.55
CA ASP A 185 25.24 14.91 -11.52
C ASP A 185 25.55 13.45 -11.11
N LYS A 186 25.79 12.60 -12.12
CA LYS A 186 25.92 11.16 -11.93
C LYS A 186 27.10 10.80 -11.02
N GLU A 187 28.23 11.51 -11.11
CA GLU A 187 29.41 11.22 -10.29
C GLU A 187 29.10 11.47 -8.81
N LYS A 188 28.57 12.67 -8.51
CA LYS A 188 28.20 13.02 -7.14
C LYS A 188 27.07 12.15 -6.60
N PHE A 189 26.10 11.83 -7.44
CA PHE A 189 24.97 10.97 -7.09
C PHE A 189 25.43 9.56 -6.71
N LEU A 190 26.31 8.96 -7.51
CA LEU A 190 26.89 7.64 -7.23
C LEU A 190 27.80 7.65 -5.99
N ALA A 191 28.54 8.74 -5.76
CA ALA A 191 29.35 8.90 -4.55
C ALA A 191 28.49 8.96 -3.28
N ASP A 192 27.37 9.71 -3.31
CA ASP A 192 26.42 9.75 -2.20
C ASP A 192 25.72 8.38 -2.00
N TRP A 193 25.40 7.68 -3.09
CA TRP A 193 24.84 6.32 -3.03
C TRP A 193 25.80 5.33 -2.38
N ALA A 194 27.09 5.41 -2.71
CA ALA A 194 28.14 4.61 -2.10
C ALA A 194 28.26 4.83 -0.59
N ALA A 195 27.90 6.01 -0.11
CA ALA A 195 28.04 6.43 1.28
C ALA A 195 26.80 6.13 2.14
N LEU A 196 25.77 5.48 1.59
CA LEU A 196 24.57 5.07 2.33
C LEU A 196 24.95 4.11 3.45
N LYS A 197 24.52 4.42 4.68
CA LYS A 197 24.75 3.57 5.85
C LYS A 197 23.52 2.73 6.16
N ASP A 198 22.34 3.34 6.03
CA ASP A 198 21.06 2.67 6.17
C ASP A 198 20.21 2.82 4.90
N THR A 199 19.36 1.83 4.61
CA THR A 199 18.37 1.90 3.52
C THR A 199 17.40 3.09 3.65
N HIS A 200 17.12 3.56 4.86
CA HIS A 200 16.28 4.72 5.14
C HIS A 200 16.97 6.05 4.78
N ASP A 201 18.30 6.08 4.65
CA ASP A 201 19.06 7.26 4.18
C ASP A 201 18.86 7.52 2.68
N PHE A 202 18.34 6.53 1.95
CA PHE A 202 18.12 6.64 0.52
C PHE A 202 17.12 7.75 0.17
N PHE A 203 16.02 7.89 0.92
CA PHE A 203 15.03 8.95 0.66
C PHE A 203 15.60 10.37 0.87
N PRO A 204 16.29 10.67 2.00
CA PRO A 204 17.05 11.92 2.14
C PRO A 204 18.05 12.18 1.01
N MET A 205 18.73 11.13 0.52
CA MET A 205 19.65 11.26 -0.62
C MET A 205 18.90 11.66 -1.91
N LEU A 206 17.75 11.04 -2.21
CA LEU A 206 16.92 11.45 -3.36
C LEU A 206 16.51 12.91 -3.27
N MET A 207 16.08 13.37 -2.09
CA MET A 207 15.70 14.76 -1.85
C MET A 207 16.87 15.73 -2.06
N LYS A 208 18.09 15.37 -1.61
CA LYS A 208 19.31 16.16 -1.83
C LYS A 208 19.58 16.41 -3.31
N HIS A 209 19.32 15.41 -4.16
CA HIS A 209 19.52 15.48 -5.61
C HIS A 209 18.27 15.89 -6.40
N ARG A 210 17.13 16.08 -5.71
CA ARG A 210 15.80 16.26 -6.33
C ARG A 210 15.51 15.18 -7.37
N ALA A 211 15.96 13.96 -7.11
CA ALA A 211 15.82 12.84 -8.02
C ALA A 211 14.49 12.12 -7.77
N GLY A 212 13.69 11.92 -8.82
CA GLY A 212 12.57 10.98 -8.77
C GLY A 212 13.07 9.55 -8.58
N ARG A 213 12.23 8.64 -8.08
CA ARG A 213 12.68 7.27 -7.77
C ARG A 213 13.14 6.51 -9.02
N LEU A 214 12.35 6.55 -10.10
CA LEU A 214 12.73 5.93 -11.38
C LEU A 214 14.01 6.58 -11.94
N GLN A 215 14.06 7.91 -11.96
CA GLN A 215 15.21 8.67 -12.42
C GLN A 215 16.49 8.31 -11.66
N ALA A 216 16.39 8.09 -10.35
CA ALA A 216 17.50 7.68 -9.51
C ALA A 216 18.02 6.28 -9.85
N VAL A 217 17.12 5.31 -10.06
CA VAL A 217 17.55 3.96 -10.45
C VAL A 217 18.13 3.93 -11.85
N GLU A 218 17.62 4.74 -12.78
CA GLU A 218 18.20 4.89 -14.13
C GLU A 218 19.58 5.54 -14.08
N ALA A 219 19.76 6.61 -13.29
CA ALA A 219 21.04 7.29 -13.14
C ALA A 219 22.14 6.37 -12.59
N ALA A 220 21.75 5.39 -11.77
CA ALA A 220 22.66 4.41 -11.15
C ALA A 220 22.89 3.13 -11.98
N GLU A 221 22.33 3.06 -13.20
CA GLU A 221 22.44 1.87 -14.06
C GLU A 221 23.90 1.55 -14.38
N GLY A 222 24.23 0.26 -14.26
CA GLY A 222 25.57 -0.30 -14.50
C GLY A 222 26.49 -0.25 -13.28
N THR A 223 26.13 0.50 -12.23
CA THR A 223 26.90 0.59 -10.98
C THR A 223 26.17 -0.07 -9.82
N TYR A 224 24.99 0.45 -9.47
CA TYR A 224 24.18 -0.05 -8.35
C TYR A 224 22.84 -0.63 -8.79
N THR A 225 22.45 -0.38 -10.03
CA THR A 225 21.17 -0.85 -10.55
C THR A 225 21.34 -1.53 -11.90
N ARG A 226 20.39 -2.42 -12.20
CA ARG A 226 20.34 -3.15 -13.46
C ARG A 226 18.90 -3.35 -13.88
N LYS A 227 18.57 -2.97 -15.10
CA LYS A 227 17.25 -3.20 -15.67
C LYS A 227 17.05 -4.67 -15.99
N VAL A 228 15.89 -5.21 -15.63
CA VAL A 228 15.53 -6.61 -15.85
C VAL A 228 14.19 -6.71 -16.55
N ASP A 229 13.91 -7.88 -17.12
CA ASP A 229 12.67 -8.16 -17.83
C ASP A 229 11.44 -7.96 -16.93
N ASN A 230 10.34 -7.44 -17.47
CA ASN A 230 9.13 -7.18 -16.68
C ASN A 230 8.49 -8.48 -16.13
N ASN A 231 8.77 -9.63 -16.74
CA ASN A 231 8.40 -10.95 -16.23
C ASN A 231 9.17 -11.35 -14.95
N SER A 232 10.14 -10.55 -14.50
CA SER A 232 10.90 -10.82 -13.28
C SER A 232 10.03 -10.98 -12.04
N VAL A 233 8.90 -10.26 -11.95
CA VAL A 233 7.94 -10.39 -10.83
C VAL A 233 7.41 -11.82 -10.74
N LYS A 234 7.04 -12.41 -11.87
CA LYS A 234 6.58 -13.80 -11.94
C LYS A 234 7.68 -14.76 -11.50
N VAL A 235 8.87 -14.60 -12.07
CA VAL A 235 10.03 -15.45 -11.76
C VAL A 235 10.34 -15.45 -10.27
N ILE A 236 10.35 -14.29 -9.61
CA ILE A 236 10.67 -14.23 -8.18
C ILE A 236 9.59 -14.85 -7.31
N LEU A 237 8.30 -14.68 -7.65
CA LEU A 237 7.19 -15.21 -6.87
C LEU A 237 7.11 -16.74 -6.99
N GLU A 238 7.28 -17.27 -8.20
CA GLU A 238 7.30 -18.71 -8.46
C GLU A 238 8.51 -19.40 -7.82
N ASP A 239 9.72 -18.81 -7.93
CA ASP A 239 10.93 -19.39 -7.31
C ASP A 239 10.83 -19.32 -5.77
N ALA A 240 10.33 -18.22 -5.20
CA ALA A 240 10.11 -18.11 -3.76
C ALA A 240 9.11 -19.15 -3.25
N ALA A 241 8.00 -19.35 -3.97
CA ALA A 241 7.02 -20.38 -3.63
C ALA A 241 7.57 -21.80 -3.76
N ALA A 242 8.35 -22.08 -4.80
CA ALA A 242 8.92 -23.40 -5.04
C ALA A 242 10.01 -23.78 -4.02
N THR A 243 10.77 -22.79 -3.54
CA THR A 243 11.93 -23.02 -2.65
C THR A 243 11.61 -22.78 -1.17
N GLY A 244 10.48 -22.14 -0.86
CA GLY A 244 10.18 -21.65 0.49
C GLY A 244 11.04 -20.46 0.92
N LEU A 245 11.69 -19.77 -0.03
CA LEU A 245 12.48 -18.58 0.25
C LEU A 245 11.56 -17.49 0.84
N GLU A 246 11.87 -17.06 2.06
CA GLU A 246 11.13 -15.98 2.70
C GLU A 246 11.52 -14.63 2.09
N ILE A 247 10.51 -13.90 1.65
CA ILE A 247 10.65 -12.59 1.01
C ILE A 247 9.95 -11.51 1.83
N MET A 248 10.23 -10.25 1.52
CA MET A 248 9.43 -9.12 1.93
C MET A 248 8.81 -8.47 0.71
N VAL A 249 7.54 -8.07 0.81
CA VAL A 249 6.79 -7.41 -0.27
C VAL A 249 6.25 -6.09 0.26
N PHE A 250 6.72 -4.99 -0.33
CA PHE A 250 6.33 -3.64 0.06
C PHE A 250 5.39 -3.07 -1.00
N VAL A 251 4.17 -2.76 -0.59
CA VAL A 251 3.18 -2.08 -1.44
C VAL A 251 2.65 -0.88 -0.66
N GLY A 252 2.54 0.25 -1.33
CA GLY A 252 2.11 1.47 -0.67
C GLY A 252 1.51 2.48 -1.61
N ASN A 253 0.98 3.53 -1.00
CA ASN A 253 0.59 4.79 -1.60
C ASN A 253 1.24 5.93 -0.81
N HIS A 254 0.88 7.18 -1.12
CA HIS A 254 1.48 8.34 -0.49
C HIS A 254 1.19 8.46 1.03
N GLY A 255 0.19 7.74 1.55
CA GLY A 255 -0.26 7.81 2.94
C GLY A 255 0.05 6.57 3.79
N ASN A 256 0.35 5.43 3.16
CA ASN A 256 0.65 4.17 3.86
C ASN A 256 1.54 3.24 3.02
N ILE A 257 2.48 2.55 3.67
CA ILE A 257 3.20 1.40 3.13
C ILE A 257 2.87 0.20 4.01
N GLU A 258 2.47 -0.89 3.39
CA GLU A 258 2.22 -2.17 4.04
C GLU A 258 3.22 -3.21 3.54
N ILE A 259 3.68 -4.03 4.48
CA ILE A 259 4.81 -4.93 4.28
C ILE A 259 4.38 -6.34 4.67
N HIS A 260 4.46 -7.26 3.70
CA HIS A 260 4.49 -8.69 4.01
C HIS A 260 5.92 -9.11 4.28
N THR A 261 6.14 -9.98 5.29
CA THR A 261 7.41 -10.69 5.50
C THR A 261 7.13 -12.16 5.75
N GLY A 262 7.68 -13.03 4.91
CA GLY A 262 7.55 -14.48 5.06
C GLY A 262 7.59 -15.21 3.71
N ALA A 263 7.35 -16.52 3.76
CA ALA A 263 7.17 -17.30 2.56
C ALA A 263 5.88 -16.89 1.81
N VAL A 264 5.87 -17.18 0.51
CA VAL A 264 4.66 -17.17 -0.33
C VAL A 264 4.44 -18.59 -0.85
N GLN A 265 3.21 -19.04 -1.07
CA GLN A 265 2.95 -20.43 -1.47
C GLN A 265 2.08 -20.54 -2.72
N LYS A 266 0.88 -19.96 -2.69
CA LYS A 266 -0.12 -20.13 -3.73
C LYS A 266 -0.05 -18.99 -4.75
N ILE A 267 0.80 -19.18 -5.76
CA ILE A 267 0.92 -18.25 -6.89
C ILE A 267 -0.14 -18.60 -7.94
N LEU A 268 -0.97 -17.62 -8.30
CA LEU A 268 -2.01 -17.77 -9.31
C LEU A 268 -1.89 -16.67 -10.37
N GLU A 269 -1.68 -17.08 -11.61
CA GLU A 269 -1.74 -16.20 -12.77
C GLU A 269 -3.13 -16.27 -13.41
N ILE A 270 -3.71 -15.10 -13.67
CA ILE A 270 -4.86 -14.94 -14.54
C ILE A 270 -4.51 -13.87 -15.58
N PRO A 271 -5.21 -13.77 -16.72
CA PRO A 271 -4.86 -12.79 -17.76
C PRO A 271 -4.69 -11.37 -17.21
N GLY A 272 -3.47 -10.82 -17.34
CA GLY A 272 -3.10 -9.48 -16.89
C GLY A 272 -2.85 -9.30 -15.38
N TRP A 273 -2.87 -10.37 -14.59
CA TRP A 273 -2.63 -10.32 -13.15
C TRP A 273 -1.81 -11.51 -12.66
N ILE A 274 -0.93 -11.23 -11.69
CA ILE A 274 -0.30 -12.25 -10.86
C ILE A 274 -0.74 -12.07 -9.41
N ASN A 275 -1.04 -13.18 -8.75
CA ASN A 275 -1.61 -13.18 -7.42
C ASN A 275 -0.84 -14.08 -6.47
N VAL A 276 -0.73 -13.65 -5.21
CA VAL A 276 -0.47 -14.54 -4.07
C VAL A 276 -1.81 -14.74 -3.36
N MET A 277 -2.21 -15.99 -3.15
CA MET A 277 -3.51 -16.36 -2.58
C MET A 277 -3.35 -17.20 -1.30
N ASP A 278 -2.43 -16.79 -0.43
CA ASP A 278 -2.17 -17.47 0.84
C ASP A 278 -3.24 -17.16 1.89
N PRO A 279 -3.39 -17.99 2.96
CA PRO A 279 -4.45 -17.77 3.95
C PRO A 279 -4.43 -16.38 4.60
N ASP A 280 -3.22 -15.87 4.86
CA ASP A 280 -2.99 -14.67 5.67
C ASP A 280 -2.33 -13.52 4.90
N PHE A 281 -1.96 -13.75 3.63
CA PHE A 281 -1.36 -12.76 2.76
C PHE A 281 -1.92 -12.91 1.34
N ASN A 282 -2.58 -11.87 0.84
CA ASN A 282 -2.97 -11.78 -0.56
C ASN A 282 -2.27 -10.62 -1.24
N LEU A 283 -1.86 -10.86 -2.48
CA LEU A 283 -1.27 -9.86 -3.36
C LEU A 283 -2.00 -9.95 -4.68
N HIS A 284 -2.41 -8.81 -5.22
CA HIS A 284 -3.00 -8.71 -6.56
C HIS A 284 -2.23 -7.67 -7.34
N LEU A 285 -1.39 -8.11 -8.27
CA LEU A 285 -0.55 -7.23 -9.07
C LEU A 285 -0.95 -7.31 -10.54
N LYS A 286 -1.29 -6.16 -11.11
CA LYS A 286 -1.67 -6.02 -12.51
C LYS A 286 -0.43 -5.97 -13.38
N THR A 287 -0.09 -7.10 -14.01
CA THR A 287 1.17 -7.27 -14.72
C THR A 287 1.25 -6.44 -16.00
N THR A 288 0.10 -6.06 -16.58
CA THR A 288 0.04 -5.19 -17.76
C THR A 288 0.49 -3.76 -17.49
N ASP A 289 0.51 -3.33 -16.22
CA ASP A 289 0.86 -1.96 -15.86
C ASP A 289 2.36 -1.83 -15.53
N ILE A 290 3.10 -2.95 -15.52
CA ILE A 290 4.55 -2.96 -15.32
C ILE A 290 5.25 -2.41 -16.57
N ALA A 291 5.89 -1.24 -16.42
CA ALA A 291 6.74 -0.67 -17.47
C ALA A 291 8.22 -0.98 -17.26
N HIS A 292 8.69 -0.94 -16.01
CA HIS A 292 10.10 -1.12 -15.68
C HIS A 292 10.31 -1.97 -14.43
N CYS A 293 11.21 -2.94 -14.53
CA CYS A 293 11.72 -3.71 -13.40
C CYS A 293 13.22 -3.44 -13.23
N TRP A 294 13.65 -3.17 -12.01
CA TRP A 294 15.04 -2.86 -11.68
C TRP A 294 15.52 -3.68 -10.49
N VAL A 295 16.65 -4.36 -10.65
CA VAL A 295 17.43 -4.83 -9.50
C VAL A 295 18.22 -3.63 -8.97
N VAL A 296 18.12 -3.36 -7.68
CA VAL A 296 18.71 -2.18 -7.01
C VAL A 296 19.51 -2.63 -5.80
N ASP A 297 20.81 -2.40 -5.83
CA ASP A 297 21.74 -2.63 -4.73
C ASP A 297 21.95 -1.34 -3.93
N LYS A 298 21.76 -1.42 -2.62
CA LYS A 298 22.03 -0.33 -1.68
C LYS A 298 23.15 -0.81 -0.75
N PRO A 299 24.34 -0.18 -0.79
CA PRO A 299 25.54 -0.61 -0.04
C PRO A 299 25.46 -0.27 1.46
N ALA A 300 24.26 -0.21 2.03
CA ALA A 300 24.00 -0.07 3.46
C ALA A 300 24.62 -1.23 4.26
N GLU A 301 24.69 -1.10 5.58
CA GLU A 301 25.22 -2.16 6.45
C GLU A 301 24.52 -3.51 6.18
N GLY A 302 25.30 -4.51 5.74
CA GLY A 302 24.81 -5.85 5.34
C GLY A 302 24.49 -6.02 3.85
N GLY A 303 24.43 -4.94 3.06
CA GLY A 303 24.08 -4.91 1.64
C GLY A 303 22.62 -5.31 1.39
N VAL A 304 21.82 -4.42 0.81
CA VAL A 304 20.39 -4.67 0.58
C VAL A 304 20.08 -4.57 -0.90
N THR A 305 19.70 -5.70 -1.49
CA THR A 305 19.27 -5.79 -2.88
C THR A 305 17.74 -5.91 -2.95
N SER A 306 17.12 -5.14 -3.84
CA SER A 306 15.67 -5.20 -4.10
C SER A 306 15.37 -5.40 -5.57
N LEU A 307 14.21 -5.99 -5.85
CA LEU A 307 13.52 -5.78 -7.13
C LEU A 307 12.52 -4.64 -6.94
N GLU A 308 12.70 -3.53 -7.66
CA GLU A 308 11.78 -2.39 -7.67
C GLU A 308 11.02 -2.35 -8.99
N VAL A 309 9.69 -2.24 -8.93
CA VAL A 309 8.78 -2.34 -10.07
C VAL A 309 8.04 -1.01 -10.24
N PHE A 310 8.05 -0.48 -11.46
CA PHE A 310 7.48 0.83 -11.79
C PHE A 310 6.48 0.75 -12.95
N ASP A 311 5.49 1.61 -12.92
CA ASP A 311 4.57 1.84 -14.02
C ASP A 311 5.15 2.81 -15.07
N ALA A 312 4.37 3.07 -16.13
CA ALA A 312 4.78 3.96 -17.22
C ALA A 312 4.88 5.44 -16.82
N ALA A 313 4.28 5.84 -15.70
CA ALA A 313 4.42 7.19 -15.14
C ALA A 313 5.66 7.30 -14.22
N GLY A 314 6.35 6.18 -13.96
CA GLY A 314 7.48 6.12 -13.05
C GLY A 314 7.08 6.01 -11.58
N GLU A 315 5.81 5.74 -11.29
CA GLU A 315 5.32 5.46 -9.96
C GLU A 315 5.65 4.02 -9.55
N MET A 316 5.93 3.84 -8.26
CA MET A 316 6.31 2.55 -7.72
C MET A 316 5.09 1.66 -7.51
N ILE A 317 5.09 0.49 -8.16
CA ILE A 317 4.04 -0.52 -8.03
C ILE A 317 4.27 -1.38 -6.78
N VAL A 318 5.47 -1.93 -6.64
CA VAL A 318 5.84 -2.87 -5.56
C VAL A 318 7.36 -2.95 -5.44
N GLN A 319 7.85 -3.28 -4.25
CA GLN A 319 9.25 -3.68 -4.05
C GLN A 319 9.32 -5.05 -3.39
N PHE A 320 10.32 -5.83 -3.80
CA PHE A 320 10.62 -7.13 -3.22
C PHE A 320 12.03 -7.14 -2.63
N PHE A 321 12.17 -7.81 -1.48
CA PHE A 321 13.43 -8.04 -0.79
C PHE A 321 13.49 -9.48 -0.29
N GLY A 322 14.69 -10.01 -0.01
CA GLY A 322 14.82 -11.18 0.84
C GLY A 322 14.51 -10.82 2.29
N LYS A 323 13.87 -11.73 3.04
CA LYS A 323 13.62 -11.51 4.48
C LYS A 323 14.92 -11.20 5.20
N ARG A 324 14.92 -10.12 5.98
CA ARG A 324 16.05 -9.75 6.84
C ARG A 324 15.58 -9.08 8.12
N LYS A 325 16.46 -9.01 9.11
CA LYS A 325 16.30 -8.15 10.29
C LYS A 325 17.36 -7.04 10.26
N PRO A 326 17.13 -5.90 10.93
CA PRO A 326 18.17 -4.88 11.11
C PRO A 326 19.47 -5.49 11.64
N GLY A 327 20.62 -5.11 11.06
CA GLY A 327 21.94 -5.64 11.42
C GLY A 327 22.26 -7.04 10.88
N ILE A 328 21.33 -7.70 10.19
CA ILE A 328 21.58 -9.01 9.55
C ILE A 328 21.69 -8.81 8.03
N PRO A 329 22.76 -9.34 7.38
CA PRO A 329 22.87 -9.34 5.93
C PRO A 329 21.67 -10.01 5.25
N GLU A 330 21.39 -9.61 4.01
CA GLU A 330 20.32 -10.26 3.25
C GLU A 330 20.64 -11.72 2.90
N LEU A 331 19.58 -12.49 2.61
CA LEU A 331 19.69 -13.91 2.28
C LEU A 331 20.55 -14.14 1.01
N PRO A 332 21.60 -14.98 1.06
CA PRO A 332 22.38 -15.33 -0.13
C PRO A 332 21.53 -15.92 -1.26
N GLU A 333 20.49 -16.69 -0.91
CA GLU A 333 19.52 -17.28 -1.84
C GLU A 333 18.73 -16.20 -2.59
N TRP A 334 18.36 -15.11 -1.91
CA TRP A 334 17.71 -13.95 -2.52
C TRP A 334 18.63 -13.27 -3.54
N ARG A 335 19.88 -13.00 -3.17
CA ARG A 335 20.88 -12.46 -4.12
C ARG A 335 21.03 -13.37 -5.34
N LYS A 336 21.16 -14.67 -5.10
CA LYS A 336 21.28 -15.67 -6.18
C LYS A 336 20.07 -15.66 -7.09
N LEU A 337 18.85 -15.56 -6.56
CA LEU A 337 17.63 -15.44 -7.36
C LEU A 337 17.68 -14.20 -8.26
N LEU A 338 18.03 -13.04 -7.71
CA LEU A 338 18.12 -11.79 -8.50
C LEU A 338 19.17 -11.86 -9.62
N THR A 339 20.27 -12.59 -9.44
CA THR A 339 21.29 -12.76 -10.50
C THR A 339 20.79 -13.57 -11.70
N LYS A 340 19.78 -14.44 -11.51
CA LYS A 340 19.18 -15.24 -12.59
C LYS A 340 18.19 -14.44 -13.45
N LEU A 341 17.77 -13.26 -12.99
CA LEU A 341 16.79 -12.45 -13.72
C LEU A 341 17.38 -11.96 -15.04
N SER A 342 16.65 -12.26 -16.12
CA SER A 342 17.02 -11.86 -17.48
C SER A 342 17.04 -10.34 -17.61
N LEU A 343 18.01 -9.83 -18.38
CA LEU A 343 18.02 -8.43 -18.78
C LEU A 343 16.82 -8.13 -19.66
N GLN A 344 16.29 -6.92 -19.57
CA GLN A 344 15.26 -6.47 -20.52
C GLN A 344 15.87 -6.50 -21.93
N LYS A 345 15.22 -7.23 -22.85
CA LYS A 345 15.60 -7.17 -24.27
C LYS A 345 15.12 -5.83 -24.82
N GLY A 346 16.04 -5.08 -25.42
CA GLY A 346 15.78 -3.75 -25.97
C GLY A 346 14.85 -3.74 -27.18
#